data_AF-A0A9E2UF98-F1
#
_entry.id   AF-A0A9E2UF98-F1
#
_cell.length_a   1.000
_cell.length_b   1.000
_cell.length_c   1.000
_cell.angle_alpha   90.00
_cell.angle_beta   90.00
_cell.angle_gamma   90.00
#
_symmetry.space_group_name_H-M   'P 1'
#
loop_
_entity.id
_entity.type
_entity.pdbx_description
1 polymer ?
#
loop_
_entity_poly.entity_id
_entity_poly.type
_entity_poly.pdbx_seq_one_letter_code
_entity_poly.pdbx_strand_id
1 'polypeptide(L)'
;DPKYKGKTALVDYAAVGVIDVAMALEARGDFKYGNKGNMTKEEIDKTIKIMIDLKKGGHFRSFWSTFDQSVNLMASGEVVIQSMWSPAVTAVRSRGIDCYYSPLKEGYRGWFVGLAPMAHLSGLKLDCAMEYINWYNSGWQGGFIAKQGYYSAVPSTARKFLTPEEWDYWYEGKPAAVDIKDPYGTIMEKKGVSRDGGAIWDRMGNIACWNTVMDEDRYLTKRWNEFISS
;
A
#
# COMPACT_ATOMS: atom_id res chain seq x y z
N ASP A 1 20.49 4.95 1.63
CA ASP A 1 21.24 5.84 2.54
C ASP A 1 21.98 4.98 3.58
N PRO A 2 23.31 5.07 3.68
CA PRO A 2 24.11 4.30 4.65
C PRO A 2 23.65 4.42 6.10
N LYS A 3 23.02 5.55 6.49
CA LYS A 3 22.48 5.76 7.85
C LYS A 3 21.47 4.69 8.28
N TYR A 4 20.73 4.11 7.33
CA TYR A 4 19.70 3.10 7.60
C TYR A 4 20.15 1.67 7.31
N LYS A 5 21.45 1.45 7.09
CA LYS A 5 21.99 0.11 6.86
C LYS A 5 21.63 -0.83 8.02
N GLY A 6 21.07 -1.98 7.68
CA GLY A 6 20.63 -3.01 8.63
C GLY A 6 19.34 -2.66 9.38
N LYS A 7 18.65 -1.57 8.98
CA LYS A 7 17.42 -1.07 9.61
C LYS A 7 16.30 -0.79 8.61
N THR A 8 16.36 -1.41 7.43
CA THR A 8 15.30 -1.34 6.43
C THR A 8 14.67 -2.70 6.18
N ALA A 9 13.39 -2.72 5.83
CA ALA A 9 12.73 -3.92 5.31
C ALA A 9 11.90 -3.59 4.06
N LEU A 10 11.57 -4.63 3.31
CA LEU A 10 10.80 -4.51 2.08
C LEU A 10 9.82 -5.69 1.97
N VAL A 11 8.66 -5.42 1.41
CA VAL A 11 7.69 -6.46 1.06
C VAL A 11 8.28 -7.49 0.08
N ASP A 12 8.10 -8.77 0.38
CA ASP A 12 8.50 -9.90 -0.46
C ASP A 12 7.35 -10.36 -1.36
N TYR A 13 6.92 -9.45 -2.23
CA TYR A 13 6.03 -9.76 -3.35
C TYR A 13 6.60 -9.06 -4.57
N ALA A 14 7.09 -9.83 -5.55
CA ALA A 14 7.85 -9.29 -6.69
C ALA A 14 7.15 -8.11 -7.39
N ALA A 15 5.88 -8.28 -7.75
CA ALA A 15 5.08 -7.26 -8.44
C ALA A 15 4.77 -6.00 -7.60
N VAL A 16 5.03 -6.03 -6.28
CA VAL A 16 4.83 -4.88 -5.37
C VAL A 16 6.18 -4.28 -4.99
N GLY A 17 7.07 -5.10 -4.46
CA GLY A 17 8.36 -4.69 -3.93
C GLY A 17 9.26 -4.06 -4.98
N VAL A 18 9.23 -4.57 -6.23
CA VAL A 18 10.06 -3.99 -7.30
C VAL A 18 9.67 -2.54 -7.63
N ILE A 19 8.38 -2.21 -7.54
CA ILE A 19 7.88 -0.86 -7.82
C ILE A 19 8.30 0.09 -6.71
N ASP A 20 8.19 -0.34 -5.44
CA ASP A 20 8.68 0.42 -4.29
C ASP A 20 10.19 0.73 -4.44
N VAL A 21 10.99 -0.24 -4.88
CA VAL A 21 12.41 -0.04 -5.16
C VAL A 21 12.65 0.89 -6.35
N ALA A 22 11.94 0.72 -7.46
CA ALA A 22 12.10 1.57 -8.62
C ALA A 22 11.79 3.04 -8.32
N MET A 23 10.76 3.33 -7.52
CA MET A 23 10.49 4.69 -7.06
C MET A 23 11.67 5.24 -6.25
N ALA A 24 12.24 4.44 -5.33
CA ALA A 24 13.39 4.86 -4.52
C ALA A 24 14.68 5.08 -5.34
N LEU A 25 14.95 4.21 -6.33
CA LEU A 25 16.12 4.31 -7.21
C LEU A 25 16.01 5.52 -8.15
N GLU A 26 14.84 5.75 -8.73
CA GLU A 26 14.61 6.92 -9.57
C GLU A 26 14.71 8.22 -8.77
N ALA A 27 14.13 8.27 -7.56
CA ALA A 27 14.25 9.41 -6.65
C ALA A 27 15.70 9.70 -6.22
N ARG A 28 16.54 8.66 -6.10
CA ARG A 28 17.97 8.80 -5.83
C ARG A 28 18.78 9.19 -7.07
N GLY A 29 18.18 9.13 -8.26
CA GLY A 29 18.81 9.48 -9.54
C GLY A 29 19.65 8.37 -10.16
N ASP A 30 19.46 7.10 -9.75
CA ASP A 30 20.23 5.98 -10.31
C ASP A 30 19.94 5.79 -11.80
N PHE A 31 18.66 5.77 -12.18
CA PHE A 31 18.20 5.82 -13.57
C PHE A 31 16.69 6.07 -13.62
N LYS A 32 16.22 6.49 -14.80
CA LYS A 32 14.81 6.76 -15.07
C LYS A 32 14.16 5.56 -15.73
N TYR A 33 13.00 5.16 -15.23
CA TYR A 33 12.19 4.10 -15.82
C TYR A 33 11.26 4.70 -16.88
N GLY A 34 11.06 3.97 -17.99
CA GLY A 34 10.05 4.32 -18.99
C GLY A 34 8.63 4.18 -18.42
N ASN A 35 8.34 3.02 -17.82
CA ASN A 35 7.11 2.75 -17.09
C ASN A 35 7.41 1.88 -15.86
N LYS A 36 7.36 2.45 -14.65
CA LYS A 36 7.62 1.73 -13.39
C LYS A 36 6.62 0.60 -13.14
N GLY A 37 5.40 0.70 -13.68
CA GLY A 37 4.37 -0.33 -13.58
C GLY A 37 4.56 -1.45 -14.61
N ASN A 38 5.34 -1.23 -15.67
CA ASN A 38 5.60 -2.22 -16.71
C ASN A 38 7.06 -2.13 -17.18
N MET A 39 7.96 -2.65 -16.34
CA MET A 39 9.40 -2.58 -16.59
C MET A 39 9.82 -3.55 -17.69
N THR A 40 10.78 -3.11 -18.50
CA THR A 40 11.50 -3.97 -19.44
C THR A 40 12.45 -4.92 -18.70
N LYS A 41 12.89 -6.00 -19.36
CA LYS A 41 13.91 -6.90 -18.79
C LYS A 41 15.18 -6.19 -18.36
N GLU A 42 15.64 -5.20 -19.14
CA GLU A 42 16.84 -4.43 -18.83
C GLU A 42 16.68 -3.59 -17.56
N GLU A 43 15.53 -2.93 -17.39
CA GLU A 43 15.20 -2.18 -16.17
C GLU A 43 15.09 -3.12 -14.96
N ILE A 44 14.47 -4.29 -15.13
CA ILE A 44 14.40 -5.33 -14.09
C ILE A 44 15.81 -5.76 -13.68
N ASP A 45 16.69 -6.07 -14.64
CA ASP A 45 18.05 -6.51 -14.36
C ASP A 45 18.87 -5.47 -13.60
N LYS A 46 18.80 -4.20 -14.01
CA LYS A 46 19.48 -3.10 -13.31
C LYS A 46 18.95 -2.96 -11.89
N THR A 47 17.63 -3.02 -11.71
CA THR A 47 16.97 -2.92 -10.41
C THR A 47 17.42 -4.05 -9.48
N ILE A 48 17.31 -5.29 -9.94
CA ILE A 48 17.62 -6.49 -9.16
C ILE A 48 19.12 -6.55 -8.83
N LYS A 49 19.99 -6.15 -9.76
CA LYS A 49 21.43 -6.05 -9.49
C LYS A 49 21.71 -5.11 -8.31
N ILE A 50 21.14 -3.92 -8.30
CA ILE A 50 21.32 -2.96 -7.21
C ILE A 50 20.77 -3.53 -5.90
N MET A 51 19.62 -4.20 -5.93
CA MET A 51 19.03 -4.82 -4.75
C MET A 51 19.93 -5.91 -4.15
N ILE A 52 20.50 -6.78 -5.00
CA ILE A 52 21.48 -7.79 -4.56
C ILE A 52 22.71 -7.14 -3.94
N ASP A 53 23.26 -6.10 -4.58
CA ASP A 53 24.43 -5.37 -4.07
C ASP A 53 24.12 -4.72 -2.71
N LEU A 54 22.93 -4.14 -2.54
CA LEU A 54 22.44 -3.59 -1.26
C LEU A 54 22.25 -4.67 -0.19
N LYS A 55 21.69 -5.83 -0.54
CA LYS A 55 21.49 -6.96 0.39
C LYS A 55 22.82 -7.52 0.87
N LYS A 56 23.76 -7.79 -0.04
CA LYS A 56 25.14 -8.21 0.30
C LYS A 56 25.88 -7.15 1.11
N GLY A 57 25.59 -5.87 0.84
CA GLY A 57 26.06 -4.74 1.62
C GLY A 57 25.43 -4.61 3.01
N GLY A 58 24.48 -5.49 3.39
CA GLY A 58 23.81 -5.50 4.69
C GLY A 58 22.79 -4.37 4.86
N HIS A 59 22.25 -3.82 3.77
CA HIS A 59 21.31 -2.71 3.84
C HIS A 59 19.98 -3.14 4.46
N PHE A 60 19.45 -4.30 4.06
CA PHE A 60 18.17 -4.83 4.52
C PHE A 60 18.34 -5.65 5.80
N ARG A 61 17.43 -5.42 6.75
CA ARG A 61 17.23 -6.26 7.94
C ARG A 61 16.43 -7.51 7.62
N SER A 62 15.34 -7.36 6.86
CA SER A 62 14.39 -8.43 6.58
C SER A 62 13.54 -8.15 5.34
N PHE A 63 12.90 -9.19 4.82
CA PHE A 63 11.88 -9.14 3.78
C PHE A 63 10.63 -9.83 4.32
N TRP A 64 9.47 -9.19 4.23
CA TRP A 64 8.25 -9.68 4.88
C TRP A 64 7.19 -10.10 3.86
N SER A 65 6.44 -11.15 4.17
CA SER A 65 5.35 -11.67 3.33
C SER A 65 4.01 -11.73 4.07
N THR A 66 3.94 -11.19 5.30
CA THR A 66 2.68 -11.13 6.04
C THR A 66 2.50 -9.77 6.71
N PHE A 67 1.24 -9.42 6.95
CA PHE A 67 0.87 -8.21 7.69
C PHE A 67 1.58 -8.16 9.05
N ASP A 68 1.48 -9.24 9.84
CA ASP A 68 2.03 -9.29 11.19
C ASP A 68 3.57 -9.17 11.21
N GLN A 69 4.26 -9.76 10.23
CA GLN A 69 5.71 -9.58 10.10
C GLN A 69 6.07 -8.12 9.89
N SER A 70 5.36 -7.41 9.00
CA SER A 70 5.60 -5.99 8.75
C SER A 70 5.38 -5.14 10.00
N VAL A 71 4.31 -5.41 10.78
CA VAL A 71 4.00 -4.72 12.03
C VAL A 71 5.08 -4.99 13.07
N ASN A 72 5.49 -6.24 13.25
CA ASN A 72 6.45 -6.62 14.28
C ASN A 72 7.84 -6.04 14.02
N LEU A 73 8.31 -6.00 12.77
CA LEU A 73 9.60 -5.38 12.41
C LEU A 73 9.67 -3.90 12.83
N MET A 74 8.58 -3.15 12.63
CA MET A 74 8.51 -1.74 13.03
C MET A 74 8.33 -1.61 14.54
N ALA A 75 7.43 -2.39 15.13
CA ALA A 75 7.10 -2.32 16.55
C ALA A 75 8.28 -2.74 17.46
N SER A 76 9.13 -3.65 17.01
CA SER A 76 10.35 -4.04 17.73
C SER A 76 11.50 -3.03 17.59
N GLY A 77 11.39 -2.08 16.66
CA GLY A 77 12.48 -1.17 16.31
C GLY A 77 13.62 -1.83 15.53
N GLU A 78 13.45 -3.07 15.05
CA GLU A 78 14.42 -3.74 14.17
C GLU A 78 14.60 -3.01 12.85
N VAL A 79 13.55 -2.36 12.37
CA VAL A 79 13.61 -1.44 11.22
C VAL A 79 13.01 -0.10 11.58
N VAL A 80 13.48 0.95 10.91
CA VAL A 80 12.97 2.32 11.06
C VAL A 80 12.33 2.84 9.76
N ILE A 81 12.56 2.15 8.64
CA ILE A 81 11.98 2.47 7.33
C ILE A 81 11.66 1.16 6.63
N GLN A 82 10.45 1.00 6.11
CA GLN A 82 10.09 -0.11 5.25
C GLN A 82 8.85 0.21 4.41
N SER A 83 8.64 -0.55 3.33
CA SER A 83 7.31 -0.58 2.71
C SER A 83 6.33 -1.32 3.63
N MET A 84 5.10 -0.81 3.74
CA MET A 84 4.04 -1.36 4.60
C MET A 84 2.66 -1.07 4.00
N TRP A 85 1.68 -1.92 4.26
CA TRP A 85 0.28 -1.67 3.94
C TRP A 85 -0.40 -0.73 4.93
N SER A 86 -1.31 0.13 4.46
CA SER A 86 -1.86 1.24 5.25
C SER A 86 -2.29 0.89 6.68
N PRO A 87 -2.98 -0.24 6.93
CA PRO A 87 -3.42 -0.59 8.28
C PRO A 87 -2.28 -0.99 9.24
N ALA A 88 -1.09 -1.30 8.72
CA ALA A 88 0.02 -1.76 9.54
C ALA A 88 0.63 -0.63 10.37
N VAL A 89 0.70 0.61 9.83
CA VAL A 89 1.12 1.80 10.59
C VAL A 89 0.18 2.06 11.75
N THR A 90 -1.12 1.98 11.49
CA THR A 90 -2.15 2.05 12.52
C THR A 90 -1.95 1.00 13.62
N ALA A 91 -1.67 -0.25 13.25
CA ALA A 91 -1.44 -1.33 14.21
C ALA A 91 -0.17 -1.13 15.06
N VAL A 92 0.83 -0.42 14.54
CA VAL A 92 2.01 -0.02 15.30
C VAL A 92 1.65 1.13 16.26
N ARG A 93 0.91 2.14 15.79
CA ARG A 93 0.44 3.27 16.62
C ARG A 93 -0.43 2.84 17.79
N SER A 94 -1.31 1.86 17.60
CA SER A 94 -2.16 1.35 18.68
C SER A 94 -1.37 0.69 19.82
N ARG A 95 -0.09 0.35 19.58
CA ARG A 95 0.86 -0.13 20.60
C ARG A 95 1.64 1.03 21.28
N GLY A 96 1.28 2.28 21.01
CA GLY A 96 1.93 3.47 21.57
C GLY A 96 3.27 3.81 20.91
N ILE A 97 3.50 3.36 19.68
CA ILE A 97 4.75 3.58 18.94
C ILE A 97 4.50 4.55 17.79
N ASP A 98 5.29 5.63 17.74
CA ASP A 98 5.24 6.60 16.67
C ASP A 98 5.68 5.96 15.34
N CYS A 99 4.74 5.87 14.40
CA CYS A 99 4.95 5.33 13.07
C CYS A 99 4.15 6.17 12.08
N TYR A 100 4.66 6.48 10.90
CA TYR A 100 3.95 7.34 9.95
C TYR A 100 4.24 6.96 8.50
N TYR A 101 3.27 7.19 7.62
CA TYR A 101 3.49 7.19 6.19
C TYR A 101 4.17 8.47 5.76
N SER A 102 5.37 8.34 5.20
CA SER A 102 6.01 9.45 4.51
C SER A 102 5.50 9.52 3.07
N PRO A 103 4.82 10.61 2.66
CA PRO A 103 4.58 10.85 1.25
C PRO A 103 5.90 10.96 0.49
N LEU A 104 5.97 10.35 -0.70
CA LEU A 104 7.09 10.51 -1.60
C LEU A 104 6.90 11.77 -2.44
N LYS A 105 7.99 12.48 -2.75
CA LYS A 105 7.93 13.73 -3.52
C LYS A 105 7.44 13.47 -4.95
N GLU A 106 7.76 12.30 -5.46
CA GLU A 106 7.48 11.82 -6.81
C GLU A 106 6.04 11.31 -6.97
N GLY A 107 5.31 11.16 -5.86
CA GLY A 107 3.97 10.59 -5.79
C GLY A 107 3.94 9.14 -5.28
N TYR A 108 2.74 8.61 -5.09
CA TYR A 108 2.53 7.31 -4.46
C TYR A 108 2.45 6.15 -5.46
N ARG A 109 2.78 4.96 -4.98
CA ARG A 109 2.35 3.71 -5.61
C ARG A 109 0.86 3.48 -5.33
N GLY A 110 0.04 3.56 -6.37
CA GLY A 110 -1.38 3.24 -6.35
C GLY A 110 -1.64 1.76 -6.57
N TRP A 111 -2.70 1.24 -5.94
CA TRP A 111 -3.25 -0.07 -6.25
C TRP A 111 -4.76 -0.01 -6.05
N PHE A 112 -5.48 -0.85 -6.80
CA PHE A 112 -6.92 -1.01 -6.64
C PHE A 112 -7.27 -2.49 -6.72
N VAL A 113 -8.36 -2.86 -6.07
CA VAL A 113 -8.98 -4.19 -6.21
C VAL A 113 -10.40 -3.96 -6.71
N GLY A 114 -10.73 -4.59 -7.83
CA GLY A 114 -12.06 -4.54 -8.43
C GLY A 114 -12.71 -5.91 -8.44
N LEU A 115 -14.04 -5.92 -8.42
CA LEU A 115 -14.83 -7.12 -8.68
C LEU A 115 -15.23 -7.13 -10.15
N ALA A 116 -14.95 -8.23 -10.84
CA ALA A 116 -15.37 -8.45 -12.21
C ALA A 116 -15.92 -9.87 -12.36
N PRO A 117 -17.07 -10.06 -13.02
CA PRO A 117 -17.58 -11.39 -13.31
C PRO A 117 -16.68 -12.10 -14.33
N MET A 118 -16.50 -13.41 -14.19
CA MET A 118 -15.79 -14.22 -15.18
C MET A 118 -16.59 -14.28 -16.49
N ALA A 119 -15.92 -14.17 -17.63
CA ALA A 119 -16.56 -14.04 -18.95
C ALA A 119 -17.49 -15.20 -19.34
N HIS A 120 -17.33 -16.38 -18.73
CA HIS A 120 -18.15 -17.56 -19.01
C HIS A 120 -19.42 -17.66 -18.14
N LEU A 121 -19.63 -16.73 -17.19
CA LEU A 121 -20.82 -16.75 -16.36
C LEU A 121 -22.05 -16.37 -17.17
N SER A 122 -23.14 -17.13 -16.98
CA SER A 122 -24.43 -16.90 -17.62
C SER A 122 -25.58 -17.36 -16.72
N GLY A 123 -26.80 -16.90 -17.06
CA GLY A 123 -28.02 -17.17 -16.28
C GLY A 123 -27.87 -16.78 -14.81
N LEU A 124 -28.47 -17.58 -13.92
CA LEU A 124 -28.52 -17.31 -12.48
C LEU A 124 -27.14 -17.04 -11.85
N LYS A 125 -26.06 -17.65 -12.34
CA LYS A 125 -24.72 -17.41 -11.79
C LYS A 125 -24.23 -15.98 -12.09
N LEU A 126 -24.51 -15.48 -13.28
CA LEU A 126 -24.19 -14.09 -13.65
C LEU A 126 -25.05 -13.13 -12.84
N ASP A 127 -26.34 -13.42 -12.70
CA ASP A 127 -27.27 -12.59 -11.91
C ASP A 127 -26.80 -12.46 -10.46
N CYS A 128 -26.46 -13.59 -9.81
CA CYS A 128 -25.91 -13.57 -8.45
C CYS A 128 -24.59 -12.79 -8.35
N ALA A 129 -23.70 -12.89 -9.34
CA ALA A 129 -22.46 -12.12 -9.35
C ALA A 129 -22.72 -10.61 -9.46
N MET A 130 -23.69 -10.21 -10.28
CA MET A 130 -24.09 -8.80 -10.43
C MET A 130 -24.78 -8.28 -9.16
N GLU A 131 -25.68 -9.05 -8.55
CA GLU A 131 -26.30 -8.69 -7.27
C GLU A 131 -25.25 -8.51 -6.16
N TYR A 132 -24.24 -9.37 -6.12
CA TYR A 132 -23.14 -9.21 -5.17
C TYR A 132 -22.33 -7.93 -5.43
N ILE A 133 -22.01 -7.60 -6.69
CA ILE A 133 -21.32 -6.35 -7.05
C ILE A 133 -22.17 -5.13 -6.67
N ASN A 134 -23.48 -5.18 -6.90
CA ASN A 134 -24.41 -4.12 -6.51
C ASN A 134 -24.42 -3.93 -4.99
N TRP A 135 -24.57 -5.01 -4.23
CA TRP A 135 -24.49 -4.98 -2.77
C TRP A 135 -23.15 -4.44 -2.28
N TYR A 136 -22.03 -4.91 -2.84
CA TYR A 136 -20.69 -4.49 -2.44
C TYR A 136 -20.50 -2.97 -2.61
N ASN A 137 -21.05 -2.40 -3.69
CA ASN A 137 -20.97 -0.96 -3.96
C ASN A 137 -22.12 -0.13 -3.34
N SER A 138 -23.07 -0.77 -2.65
CA SER A 138 -24.25 -0.11 -2.06
C SER A 138 -23.92 0.84 -0.90
N GLY A 139 -22.73 0.70 -0.30
CA GLY A 139 -22.13 1.67 0.61
C GLY A 139 -21.64 1.09 1.93
N TRP A 140 -22.28 0.06 2.48
CA TRP A 140 -21.90 -0.51 3.78
C TRP A 140 -20.44 -0.97 3.79
N GLN A 141 -20.05 -1.77 2.79
CA GLN A 141 -18.68 -2.25 2.65
C GLN A 141 -17.69 -1.09 2.52
N GLY A 142 -18.04 -0.07 1.73
CA GLY A 142 -17.22 1.13 1.54
C GLY A 142 -16.97 1.90 2.84
N GLY A 143 -18.03 2.13 3.62
CA GLY A 143 -17.92 2.75 4.95
C GLY A 143 -17.15 1.88 5.95
N PHE A 144 -17.30 0.55 5.87
CA PHE A 144 -16.55 -0.39 6.69
C PHE A 144 -15.04 -0.28 6.43
N ILE A 145 -14.59 -0.39 5.17
CA ILE A 145 -13.15 -0.36 4.86
C ILE A 145 -12.54 1.05 4.99
N ALA A 146 -13.34 2.11 4.89
CA ALA A 146 -12.90 3.48 5.12
C ALA A 146 -12.31 3.64 6.53
N LYS A 147 -12.90 2.98 7.53
CA LYS A 147 -12.41 2.96 8.90
C LYS A 147 -11.11 2.15 9.08
N GLN A 148 -10.53 1.62 8.01
CA GLN A 148 -9.20 0.99 7.97
C GLN A 148 -8.24 1.77 7.05
N GLY A 149 -8.66 2.92 6.52
CA GLY A 149 -7.89 3.75 5.62
C GLY A 149 -7.92 3.33 4.16
N TYR A 150 -8.84 2.44 3.76
CA TYR A 150 -9.10 2.12 2.36
C TYR A 150 -10.23 2.97 1.79
N TYR A 151 -10.36 3.01 0.46
CA TYR A 151 -11.39 3.82 -0.19
C TYR A 151 -12.27 2.97 -1.08
N SER A 152 -13.58 3.19 -0.97
CA SER A 152 -14.55 2.62 -1.91
C SER A 152 -14.41 3.25 -3.29
N ALA A 153 -14.67 2.47 -4.34
CA ALA A 153 -14.82 2.96 -5.70
C ALA A 153 -16.03 3.91 -5.88
N VAL A 154 -17.00 3.87 -4.95
CA VAL A 154 -18.17 4.75 -4.95
C VAL A 154 -18.23 5.54 -3.63
N PRO A 155 -17.41 6.60 -3.47
CA PRO A 155 -17.37 7.40 -2.23
C PRO A 155 -18.74 7.94 -1.78
N SER A 156 -19.62 8.26 -2.73
CA SER A 156 -20.96 8.80 -2.44
C SER A 156 -21.87 7.81 -1.71
N THR A 157 -21.74 6.50 -1.95
CA THR A 157 -22.50 5.48 -1.22
C THR A 157 -21.83 5.18 0.12
N ALA A 158 -20.49 5.10 0.16
CA ALA A 158 -19.72 4.91 1.39
C ALA A 158 -20.01 6.02 2.43
N ARG A 159 -20.14 7.28 1.99
CA ARG A 159 -20.44 8.44 2.85
C ARG A 159 -21.69 8.23 3.71
N LYS A 160 -22.70 7.50 3.21
CA LYS A 160 -23.96 7.25 3.93
C LYS A 160 -23.77 6.36 5.17
N PHE A 161 -22.63 5.69 5.28
CA PHE A 161 -22.28 4.77 6.36
C PHE A 161 -21.14 5.28 7.25
N LEU A 162 -20.79 6.56 7.10
CA LEU A 162 -19.79 7.25 7.91
C LEU A 162 -20.46 8.42 8.64
N THR A 163 -20.04 8.67 9.88
CA THR A 163 -20.43 9.91 10.54
C THR A 163 -19.75 11.10 9.86
N PRO A 164 -20.23 12.34 10.05
CA PRO A 164 -19.55 13.53 9.52
C PRO A 164 -18.07 13.61 9.93
N GLU A 165 -17.76 13.27 11.18
CA GLU A 165 -16.39 13.29 11.72
C GLU A 165 -15.51 12.21 11.07
N GLU A 166 -16.06 11.01 10.84
CA GLU A 166 -15.35 9.95 10.14
C GLU A 166 -15.09 10.33 8.67
N TRP A 167 -16.08 10.90 7.97
CA TRP A 167 -15.89 11.38 6.60
C TRP A 167 -14.82 12.46 6.52
N ASP A 168 -14.90 13.44 7.42
CA ASP A 168 -13.96 14.56 7.48
C ASP A 168 -12.52 14.08 7.70
N TYR A 169 -12.32 13.08 8.56
CA TYR A 169 -11.01 12.49 8.80
C TYR A 169 -10.52 11.62 7.63
N TRP A 170 -11.33 10.66 7.18
CA TRP A 170 -10.90 9.66 6.20
C TRP A 170 -10.82 10.20 4.78
N TYR A 171 -11.79 11.03 4.37
CA TYR A 171 -11.93 11.50 2.98
C TYR A 171 -11.45 12.94 2.81
N GLU A 172 -11.80 13.85 3.71
CA GLU A 172 -11.38 15.26 3.60
C GLU A 172 -10.00 15.53 4.24
N GLY A 173 -9.42 14.53 4.92
CA GLY A 173 -8.09 14.64 5.53
C GLY A 173 -7.98 15.67 6.65
N LYS A 174 -9.10 16.09 7.25
CA LYS A 174 -9.13 17.06 8.34
C LYS A 174 -8.60 16.43 9.65
N PRO A 175 -8.10 17.22 10.61
CA PRO A 175 -7.79 16.73 11.94
C PRO A 175 -9.02 16.06 12.57
N ALA A 176 -8.80 14.93 13.24
CA ALA A 176 -9.87 14.16 13.87
C ALA A 176 -10.61 14.99 14.92
N ALA A 177 -11.91 15.25 14.71
CA ALA A 177 -12.73 16.01 15.66
C ALA A 177 -13.05 15.22 16.95
N VAL A 178 -13.01 13.89 16.85
CA VAL A 178 -13.25 12.91 17.92
C VAL A 178 -12.21 11.78 17.82
N ASP A 179 -12.14 10.90 18.82
CA ASP A 179 -11.38 9.66 18.69
C ASP A 179 -11.94 8.83 17.52
N ILE A 180 -11.08 8.47 16.56
CA ILE A 180 -11.43 7.66 15.40
C ILE A 180 -11.29 6.20 15.77
N LYS A 181 -12.29 5.39 15.42
CA LYS A 181 -12.31 3.96 15.68
C LYS A 181 -12.15 3.16 14.40
N ASP A 182 -11.61 1.95 14.55
CA ASP A 182 -11.64 0.93 13.51
C ASP A 182 -13.07 0.37 13.32
N PRO A 183 -13.32 -0.48 12.31
CA PRO A 183 -14.65 -1.03 12.05
C PRO A 183 -15.21 -1.92 13.19
N TYR A 184 -14.35 -2.34 14.12
CA TYR A 184 -14.69 -3.20 15.25
C TYR A 184 -14.88 -2.42 16.55
N GLY A 185 -14.69 -1.09 16.52
CA GLY A 185 -14.89 -0.20 17.65
C GLY A 185 -13.64 0.09 18.48
N THR A 186 -12.48 -0.43 18.10
CA THR A 186 -11.20 -0.14 18.76
C THR A 186 -10.73 1.26 18.41
N ILE A 187 -10.26 2.02 19.40
CA ILE A 187 -9.69 3.36 19.13
C ILE A 187 -8.43 3.20 18.28
N MET A 188 -8.45 3.86 17.13
CA MET A 188 -7.39 3.84 16.15
C MET A 188 -6.53 5.09 16.22
N GLU A 189 -7.17 6.26 16.25
CA GLU A 189 -6.50 7.56 16.25
C GLU A 189 -7.19 8.46 17.27
N LYS A 190 -6.39 9.32 17.90
CA LYS A 190 -6.90 10.27 18.90
C LYS A 190 -7.41 11.54 18.27
N LYS A 191 -8.34 12.20 18.95
CA LYS A 191 -8.77 13.56 18.61
C LYS A 191 -7.56 14.47 18.37
N GLY A 192 -7.62 15.24 17.28
CA GLY A 192 -6.60 16.22 16.87
C GLY A 192 -5.55 15.66 15.90
N VAL A 193 -5.46 14.34 15.73
CA VAL A 193 -4.53 13.73 14.75
C VAL A 193 -5.01 13.99 13.33
N SER A 194 -4.10 14.38 12.45
CA SER A 194 -4.34 14.47 11.01
C SER A 194 -3.90 13.19 10.31
N ARG A 195 -4.66 12.77 9.31
CA ARG A 195 -4.38 11.58 8.52
C ARG A 195 -3.12 11.79 7.67
N ASP A 196 -2.18 10.84 7.73
CA ASP A 196 -1.01 10.83 6.86
C ASP A 196 -1.44 10.90 5.39
N GLY A 197 -0.78 11.72 4.58
CA GLY A 197 -1.08 11.88 3.16
C GLY A 197 -2.32 12.70 2.82
N GLY A 198 -3.06 13.21 3.81
CA GLY A 198 -4.15 14.18 3.60
C GLY A 198 -5.43 13.60 3.01
N ALA A 199 -6.18 14.45 2.29
CA ALA A 199 -7.47 14.12 1.71
C ALA A 199 -7.35 13.05 0.62
N ILE A 200 -8.44 12.33 0.35
CA ILE A 200 -8.46 11.33 -0.73
C ILE A 200 -8.07 11.94 -2.09
N TRP A 201 -8.47 13.18 -2.35
CA TRP A 201 -8.23 13.87 -3.61
C TRP A 201 -6.75 14.20 -3.80
N ASP A 202 -6.05 14.58 -2.73
CA ASP A 202 -4.60 14.81 -2.76
C ASP A 202 -3.85 13.50 -2.99
N ARG A 203 -4.31 12.41 -2.37
CA ARG A 203 -3.70 11.07 -2.52
C ARG A 203 -3.89 10.52 -3.92
N MET A 204 -5.11 10.55 -4.44
CA MET A 204 -5.44 10.05 -5.77
C MET A 204 -4.89 10.96 -6.88
N GLY A 205 -4.77 12.26 -6.62
CA GLY A 205 -4.16 13.22 -7.54
C GLY A 205 -2.64 13.13 -7.64
N ASN A 206 -1.98 12.43 -6.70
CA ASN A 206 -0.52 12.32 -6.64
C ASN A 206 -0.02 10.88 -6.79
N ILE A 207 -0.62 10.10 -7.69
CA ILE A 207 -0.18 8.72 -7.99
C ILE A 207 0.94 8.76 -9.04
N ALA A 208 2.12 8.25 -8.67
CA ALA A 208 3.29 8.15 -9.54
C ALA A 208 3.27 6.91 -10.43
N CYS A 209 2.70 5.82 -9.92
CA CYS A 209 2.69 4.52 -10.56
C CYS A 209 1.52 3.69 -10.06
N TRP A 210 0.80 3.02 -10.96
CA TRP A 210 -0.19 2.01 -10.58
C TRP A 210 0.47 0.63 -10.56
N ASN A 211 0.08 -0.20 -9.60
CA ASN A 211 0.36 -1.62 -9.66
C ASN A 211 -0.29 -2.22 -10.91
N THR A 212 0.51 -2.89 -11.72
CA THR A 212 0.06 -3.62 -12.90
C THR A 212 0.79 -4.97 -12.96
N VAL A 213 0.14 -5.97 -13.55
CA VAL A 213 0.85 -7.18 -13.96
C VAL A 213 1.71 -6.79 -15.16
N MET A 214 3.03 -6.90 -15.01
CA MET A 214 3.97 -6.54 -16.06
C MET A 214 3.92 -7.56 -17.20
N ASP A 215 4.24 -7.14 -18.42
CA ASP A 215 4.41 -8.05 -19.56
C ASP A 215 5.51 -9.10 -19.26
N GLU A 216 6.53 -8.68 -18.50
CA GLU A 216 7.66 -9.50 -18.08
C GLU A 216 7.50 -10.10 -16.67
N ASP A 217 6.28 -10.25 -16.15
CA ASP A 217 5.99 -10.72 -14.77
C ASP A 217 6.69 -12.04 -14.39
N ARG A 218 6.71 -13.02 -15.29
CA ARG A 218 7.41 -14.31 -15.06
C ARG A 218 8.92 -14.10 -14.94
N TYR A 219 9.47 -13.21 -15.75
CA TYR A 219 10.89 -12.88 -15.71
C TYR A 219 11.22 -12.12 -14.43
N LEU A 220 10.42 -11.11 -14.07
CA LEU A 220 10.51 -10.40 -12.81
C LEU A 220 10.50 -11.36 -11.62
N THR A 221 9.55 -12.28 -11.57
CA THR A 221 9.43 -13.28 -10.48
C THR A 221 10.68 -14.12 -10.35
N LYS A 222 11.25 -14.59 -11.49
CA LYS A 222 12.52 -15.32 -11.48
C LYS A 222 13.65 -14.48 -10.88
N ARG A 223 13.85 -13.25 -11.37
CA ARG A 223 14.94 -12.36 -10.92
C ARG A 223 14.76 -11.94 -9.46
N TRP A 224 13.53 -11.77 -9.01
CA TRP A 224 13.19 -11.50 -7.62
C TRP A 224 13.58 -12.68 -6.71
N ASN A 225 13.28 -13.92 -7.10
CA ASN A 225 13.68 -15.10 -6.34
C ASN A 225 15.21 -15.24 -6.24
N GLU A 226 15.94 -14.90 -7.32
CA GLU A 226 17.41 -14.83 -7.28
C GLU A 226 17.90 -13.79 -6.26
N PHE A 227 17.25 -12.63 -6.17
CA PHE A 227 17.53 -11.64 -5.13
C PHE A 227 17.23 -12.14 -3.71
N ILE A 228 16.07 -12.77 -3.49
CA ILE A 228 15.69 -13.28 -2.16
C ILE A 228 16.63 -14.40 -1.70
N SER A 229 17.18 -15.19 -2.61
CA SER A 229 18.13 -16.27 -2.31
C SER A 229 19.61 -15.86 -2.29
N SER A 230 19.98 -14.66 -2.75
CA SER A 230 21.38 -14.22 -2.88
C SER A 230 22.12 -13.90 -1.59
#